data_AF-A0A442B8K0-F1
#
_entry.id   AF-A0A442B8K0-F1
#
_cell.length_a   1.000
_cell.length_b   1.000
_cell.length_c   1.000
_cell.angle_alpha   90.00
_cell.angle_beta   90.00
_cell.angle_gamma   90.00
#
_symmetry.space_group_name_H-M   'P 1'
#
loop_
_entity.id
_entity.type
_entity.pdbx_description
1 polymer ?
#
loop_
_entity_poly.entity_id
_entity_poly.type
_entity_poly.pdbx_seq_one_letter_code
_entity_poly.pdbx_strand_id
1 'polypeptide(L)'
;MTSYAHKTIAETILAADRVPDDAGAFDKWIRAGRHLDDLQANARSDELIIYASGPYSFVHSIAVPADALAADGPEALLHWDANPYTSIASYASGGGRDTMWIERENHRGSPALDAGIDLIFGRTFEGWSGPGRTYFEANQEYTHLSGIHWRSERSAYCRFDRNGDLADIVSITVEHKKRNDLSLVTFSWSDLEEYLAIAGYVLVRMFDFTLLRYGGFSGWSDGPEEVVRVSDDFLYRQKAQAGAAYTRGVQIIRPRDARTVSENVSGRWFGSSERDYVSFIAQDWRNNKIAEISTDPAATTNYFEAGGNDMPYELSPAFFRPEVLSKYKTDREKYTVHERDIDCRTSWTLRGYDVNDAGQVFAYICYLRNLPFNEQLHWKSFNEPPKASISERAYINDFKGEYVTFRHPRAETLSILARWRESEVGWWTLRDEDLLDRANPPISSSKDEWAEAIMDLSKLVVEGFDTKSLRSALDKVSEPYTREEKSIALLEKLVALKSPDGGSVLLEGLRAVQYIRSKVKGHSGSSEGKAIVQDVLTQHGTYAEHFKQLCALIVYDLRRIESALS
;
A
#
# COMPACT_ATOMS: atom_id res chain seq x y z
N MET A 1 -12.30 -1.23 -5.62
CA MET A 1 -12.78 -2.60 -5.39
C MET A 1 -12.71 -2.86 -3.90
N THR A 2 -13.85 -3.16 -3.30
CA THR A 2 -14.01 -3.56 -1.89
C THR A 2 -13.41 -4.93 -1.61
N SER A 3 -13.13 -5.21 -0.33
CA SER A 3 -12.57 -6.48 0.13
C SER A 3 -13.44 -7.68 -0.28
N TYR A 4 -12.81 -8.85 -0.42
CA TYR A 4 -13.55 -10.09 -0.71
C TYR A 4 -14.58 -10.41 0.38
N ALA A 5 -14.18 -10.25 1.65
CA ALA A 5 -15.06 -10.44 2.81
C ALA A 5 -16.30 -9.54 2.75
N HIS A 6 -16.12 -8.24 2.47
CA HIS A 6 -17.22 -7.29 2.32
C HIS A 6 -18.22 -7.72 1.24
N LYS A 7 -17.74 -8.20 0.09
CA LYS A 7 -18.60 -8.70 -0.99
C LYS A 7 -19.36 -9.95 -0.60
N THR A 8 -18.71 -10.89 0.08
CA THR A 8 -19.36 -12.10 0.60
C THR A 8 -20.47 -11.77 1.60
N ILE A 9 -20.26 -10.77 2.45
CA ILE A 9 -21.29 -10.26 3.38
C ILE A 9 -22.49 -9.69 2.60
N ALA A 10 -22.24 -8.86 1.59
CA ALA A 10 -23.28 -8.32 0.73
C ALA A 10 -24.12 -9.42 0.04
N GLU A 11 -23.45 -10.43 -0.53
CA GLU A 11 -24.10 -11.59 -1.14
C GLU A 11 -24.92 -12.41 -0.14
N THR A 12 -24.40 -12.57 1.08
CA THR A 12 -25.08 -13.30 2.16
C THR A 12 -26.38 -12.60 2.57
N ILE A 13 -26.35 -11.28 2.76
CA ILE A 13 -27.55 -10.47 3.08
C ILE A 13 -28.58 -10.57 1.96
N LEU A 14 -28.17 -10.37 0.70
CA LEU A 14 -29.08 -10.45 -0.45
C LEU A 14 -29.67 -11.87 -0.63
N ALA A 15 -28.90 -12.91 -0.32
CA ALA A 15 -29.37 -14.28 -0.37
C ALA A 15 -30.34 -14.61 0.78
N ALA A 16 -30.13 -14.03 1.97
CA ALA A 16 -31.06 -14.14 3.10
C ALA A 16 -32.37 -13.39 2.83
N ASP A 17 -32.31 -12.23 2.16
CA ASP A 17 -33.48 -11.40 1.83
C ASP A 17 -34.28 -11.90 0.61
N ARG A 18 -33.85 -12.99 -0.04
CA ARG A 18 -34.56 -13.55 -1.18
C ARG A 18 -35.86 -14.25 -0.74
N VAL A 19 -36.99 -13.63 -1.08
CA VAL A 19 -38.32 -14.20 -0.85
C VAL A 19 -38.48 -15.54 -1.58
N PRO A 20 -38.79 -16.65 -0.89
CA PRO A 20 -39.07 -17.93 -1.53
C PRO A 20 -40.38 -17.90 -2.33
N ASP A 21 -40.47 -18.69 -3.40
CA ASP A 21 -41.73 -18.84 -4.16
C ASP A 21 -42.67 -19.87 -3.52
N ASP A 22 -42.11 -20.94 -2.93
CA ASP A 22 -42.85 -22.00 -2.24
C ASP A 22 -43.44 -21.52 -0.90
N ALA A 23 -44.68 -21.91 -0.61
CA ALA A 23 -45.40 -21.48 0.60
C ALA A 23 -44.76 -22.05 1.87
N GLY A 24 -44.35 -23.32 1.87
CA GLY A 24 -43.70 -23.93 3.03
C GLY A 24 -42.31 -23.36 3.31
N ALA A 25 -41.56 -23.05 2.25
CA ALA A 25 -40.29 -22.34 2.34
C ALA A 25 -40.47 -20.90 2.83
N PHE A 26 -41.54 -20.22 2.38
CA PHE A 26 -41.88 -18.87 2.83
C PHE A 26 -42.22 -18.84 4.32
N ASP A 27 -43.03 -19.78 4.81
CA ASP A 27 -43.40 -19.86 6.24
C ASP A 27 -42.19 -20.09 7.15
N LYS A 28 -41.17 -20.80 6.66
CA LYS A 28 -39.88 -20.94 7.36
C LYS A 28 -39.04 -19.67 7.25
N TRP A 29 -38.99 -19.05 6.07
CA TRP A 29 -38.20 -17.87 5.80
C TRP A 29 -38.61 -16.68 6.67
N ILE A 30 -39.92 -16.42 6.83
CA ILE A 30 -40.41 -15.31 7.68
C ILE A 30 -39.98 -15.45 9.15
N ARG A 31 -39.57 -16.63 9.62
CA ARG A 31 -39.05 -16.81 10.98
C ARG A 31 -37.62 -16.29 11.19
N ALA A 32 -36.99 -15.75 10.13
CA ALA A 32 -35.67 -15.12 10.16
C ALA A 32 -34.52 -16.02 10.67
N GLY A 33 -34.69 -17.35 10.65
CA GLY A 33 -33.68 -18.28 11.17
C GLY A 33 -32.31 -18.11 10.50
N ARG A 34 -32.29 -18.05 9.17
CA ARG A 34 -31.05 -17.80 8.41
C ARG A 34 -30.44 -16.44 8.75
N HIS A 35 -31.25 -15.39 8.84
CA HIS A 35 -30.78 -14.03 9.17
C HIS A 35 -30.10 -13.99 10.55
N LEU A 36 -30.70 -14.64 11.55
CA LEU A 36 -30.15 -14.74 12.90
C LEU A 36 -28.85 -15.57 12.94
N ASP A 37 -28.79 -16.67 12.18
CA ASP A 37 -27.58 -17.51 12.07
C ASP A 37 -26.44 -16.75 11.39
N ASP A 38 -26.72 -16.07 10.28
CA ASP A 38 -25.75 -15.26 9.53
C ASP A 38 -25.22 -14.10 10.41
N LEU A 39 -26.07 -13.46 11.21
CA LEU A 39 -25.68 -12.40 12.14
C LEU A 39 -24.75 -12.92 13.26
N GLN A 40 -25.06 -14.09 13.83
CA GLN A 40 -24.21 -14.74 14.84
C GLN A 40 -22.87 -15.20 14.26
N ALA A 41 -22.86 -15.71 13.03
CA ALA A 41 -21.64 -16.06 12.32
C ALA A 41 -20.79 -14.81 12.05
N ASN A 42 -21.42 -13.72 11.59
CA ASN A 42 -20.71 -12.46 11.34
C ASN A 42 -20.08 -11.89 12.62
N ALA A 43 -20.71 -12.04 13.80
CA ALA A 43 -20.13 -11.57 15.07
C ALA A 43 -18.79 -12.23 15.45
N ARG A 44 -18.37 -13.29 14.73
CA ARG A 44 -17.10 -14.01 14.93
C ARG A 44 -16.15 -13.90 13.72
N SER A 45 -16.47 -13.01 12.78
CA SER A 45 -15.71 -12.76 11.54
C SER A 45 -14.65 -11.67 11.75
N ASP A 46 -13.61 -11.69 10.93
CA ASP A 46 -12.61 -10.62 10.86
C ASP A 46 -13.15 -9.34 10.18
N GLU A 47 -14.35 -9.40 9.59
CA GLU A 47 -15.05 -8.27 8.98
C GLU A 47 -16.48 -8.21 9.54
N LEU A 48 -16.82 -7.13 10.24
CA LEU A 48 -18.10 -6.94 10.92
C LEU A 48 -19.03 -6.00 10.17
N ILE A 49 -20.33 -6.33 10.16
CA ILE A 49 -21.38 -5.43 9.72
C ILE A 49 -21.57 -4.33 10.76
N ILE A 50 -21.28 -3.08 10.36
CA ILE A 50 -21.60 -1.89 11.17
C ILE A 50 -22.95 -1.33 10.75
N TYR A 51 -23.23 -1.32 9.44
CA TYR A 51 -24.53 -0.94 8.93
C TYR A 51 -24.92 -1.79 7.73
N ALA A 52 -26.17 -2.22 7.69
CA ALA A 52 -26.76 -2.82 6.51
C ALA A 52 -28.21 -2.35 6.36
N SER A 53 -28.60 -1.99 5.14
CA SER A 53 -29.98 -1.77 4.75
C SER A 53 -30.20 -2.50 3.42
N GLY A 54 -30.77 -3.69 3.51
CA GLY A 54 -31.21 -4.51 2.39
C GLY A 54 -32.73 -4.44 2.19
N PRO A 55 -33.29 -5.27 1.28
CA PRO A 55 -34.72 -5.30 0.99
C PRO A 55 -35.63 -5.64 2.18
N TYR A 56 -35.15 -6.48 3.10
CA TYR A 56 -35.89 -6.91 4.29
C TYR A 56 -35.04 -6.93 5.57
N SER A 57 -33.75 -6.63 5.45
CA SER A 57 -32.80 -6.58 6.57
C SER A 57 -32.32 -5.17 6.88
N PHE A 58 -32.38 -4.79 8.15
CA PHE A 58 -31.75 -3.59 8.68
C PHE A 58 -30.83 -3.94 9.83
N VAL A 59 -29.62 -3.38 9.85
CA VAL A 59 -28.63 -3.52 10.92
C VAL A 59 -27.97 -2.16 11.15
N HIS A 60 -27.86 -1.72 12.40
CA HIS A 60 -27.10 -0.52 12.78
C HIS A 60 -26.32 -0.79 14.07
N SER A 61 -25.03 -0.44 14.07
CA SER A 61 -24.14 -0.66 15.21
C SER A 61 -23.52 0.65 15.69
N ILE A 62 -23.44 0.79 17.01
CA ILE A 62 -22.80 1.93 17.68
C ILE A 62 -21.82 1.41 18.73
N ALA A 63 -20.85 2.24 19.11
CA ALA A 63 -19.94 1.96 20.22
C ALA A 63 -20.55 2.53 21.50
N VAL A 64 -20.72 1.71 22.53
CA VAL A 64 -21.37 2.08 23.81
C VAL A 64 -20.38 1.93 24.96
N PRO A 65 -20.25 2.92 25.87
CA PRO A 65 -19.42 2.78 27.06
C PRO A 65 -19.75 1.51 27.86
N ALA A 66 -18.72 0.74 28.20
CA ALA A 66 -18.92 -0.54 28.88
C ALA A 66 -19.58 -0.39 30.27
N ASP A 67 -19.31 0.71 30.96
CA ASP A 67 -19.89 1.08 32.25
C ASP A 67 -21.37 1.49 32.12
N ALA A 68 -21.71 2.30 31.12
CA ALA A 68 -23.09 2.66 30.82
C ALA A 68 -23.93 1.43 30.43
N LEU A 69 -23.36 0.54 29.62
CA LEU A 69 -23.98 -0.73 29.24
C LEU A 69 -24.21 -1.66 30.44
N ALA A 70 -23.28 -1.69 31.41
CA ALA A 70 -23.41 -2.50 32.62
C ALA A 70 -24.45 -1.94 33.60
N ALA A 71 -24.73 -0.64 33.55
CA ALA A 71 -25.75 0.00 34.37
C ALA A 71 -27.18 -0.27 33.87
N ASP A 72 -27.34 -0.49 32.56
CA ASP A 72 -28.62 -0.86 31.95
C ASP A 72 -28.79 -2.39 31.84
N GLY A 73 -30.05 -2.85 31.90
CA GLY A 73 -30.37 -4.23 31.56
C GLY A 73 -30.37 -4.45 30.04
N PRO A 74 -30.02 -5.63 29.51
CA PRO A 74 -30.03 -5.91 28.06
C PRO A 74 -31.38 -5.63 27.38
N GLU A 75 -32.48 -5.78 28.12
CA GLU A 75 -33.84 -5.50 27.63
C GLU A 75 -34.09 -4.01 27.34
N ALA A 76 -33.43 -3.09 28.08
CA ALA A 76 -33.54 -1.65 27.83
C ALA A 76 -33.06 -1.28 26.42
N LEU A 77 -32.12 -2.04 25.87
CA LEU A 77 -31.60 -1.84 24.51
C LEU A 77 -32.65 -2.13 23.43
N LEU A 78 -33.73 -2.87 23.72
CA LEU A 78 -34.82 -3.11 22.75
C LEU A 78 -35.60 -1.84 22.39
N HIS A 79 -35.46 -0.78 23.19
CA HIS A 79 -36.03 0.54 22.94
C HIS A 79 -35.22 1.39 21.96
N TRP A 80 -34.16 0.82 21.36
CA TRP A 80 -33.28 1.47 20.39
C TRP A 80 -34.02 2.37 19.38
N ASP A 81 -33.60 3.64 19.32
CA ASP A 81 -34.06 4.65 18.37
C ASP A 81 -32.90 5.36 17.64
N ALA A 82 -31.67 4.86 17.78
CA ALA A 82 -30.51 5.43 17.08
C ALA A 82 -30.57 5.12 15.57
N ASN A 83 -30.11 6.09 14.76
CA ASN A 83 -30.13 6.04 13.31
C ASN A 83 -28.84 6.70 12.76
N PRO A 84 -28.13 6.10 11.79
CA PRO A 84 -26.91 6.68 11.24
C PRO A 84 -27.13 8.01 10.51
N TYR A 85 -28.36 8.35 10.13
CA TYR A 85 -28.71 9.63 9.51
C TYR A 85 -29.01 10.74 10.51
N THR A 86 -28.99 10.44 11.82
CA THR A 86 -29.13 11.45 12.86
C THR A 86 -27.86 12.29 12.92
N SER A 87 -28.02 13.61 12.80
CA SER A 87 -26.88 14.53 12.91
C SER A 87 -26.32 14.52 14.33
N ILE A 88 -24.99 14.61 14.46
CA ILE A 88 -24.30 14.72 15.75
C ILE A 88 -24.75 15.97 16.55
N ALA A 89 -25.25 16.97 15.84
CA ALA A 89 -25.84 18.16 16.42
C ALA A 89 -26.88 18.77 15.48
N SER A 90 -27.85 19.47 16.03
CA SER A 90 -28.87 20.20 15.28
C SER A 90 -28.96 21.64 15.78
N TYR A 91 -29.43 22.54 14.90
CA TYR A 91 -29.86 23.86 15.34
C TYR A 91 -31.29 23.76 15.86
N ALA A 92 -31.49 24.17 17.11
CA ALA A 92 -32.79 24.21 17.77
C ALA A 92 -33.26 25.65 17.98
N SER A 93 -34.58 25.85 17.97
CA SER A 93 -35.24 27.13 18.24
C SER A 93 -36.53 26.89 19.05
N GLY A 94 -36.98 27.90 19.79
CA GLY A 94 -38.15 27.80 20.68
C GLY A 94 -37.77 27.76 22.17
N GLY A 95 -38.62 27.17 23.01
CA GLY A 95 -38.38 27.07 24.46
C GLY A 95 -38.29 28.42 25.20
N GLY A 96 -38.90 29.48 24.65
CA GLY A 96 -38.83 30.83 25.20
C GLY A 96 -37.50 31.54 24.98
N ARG A 97 -36.61 31.03 24.10
CA ARG A 97 -35.37 31.69 23.72
C ARG A 97 -35.57 32.52 22.45
N ASP A 98 -34.98 33.72 22.44
CA ASP A 98 -35.01 34.64 21.30
C ASP A 98 -33.96 34.30 20.21
N THR A 99 -33.11 33.30 20.45
CA THR A 99 -32.04 32.88 19.55
C THR A 99 -31.97 31.36 19.42
N MET A 100 -31.35 30.90 18.33
CA MET A 100 -31.07 29.48 18.12
C MET A 100 -29.91 29.02 18.99
N TRP A 101 -29.90 27.74 19.36
CA TRP A 101 -28.76 27.09 20.01
C TRP A 101 -28.44 25.78 19.30
N ILE A 102 -27.29 25.19 19.66
CA ILE A 102 -26.88 23.88 19.14
C ILE A 102 -27.26 22.83 20.17
N GLU A 103 -28.13 21.91 19.78
CA GLU A 103 -28.51 20.73 20.55
C GLU A 103 -27.62 19.55 20.13
N ARG A 104 -27.14 18.81 21.13
CA ARG A 104 -26.22 17.66 20.95
C ARG A 104 -26.74 16.39 21.64
N GLU A 105 -27.72 16.54 22.52
CA GLU A 105 -28.34 15.42 23.20
C GLU A 105 -29.39 14.83 22.27
N ASN A 106 -29.23 13.54 21.96
CA ASN A 106 -30.20 12.78 21.19
C ASN A 106 -30.59 11.58 22.04
N HIS A 107 -31.86 11.51 22.45
CA HIS A 107 -32.39 10.31 23.08
C HIS A 107 -32.44 9.17 22.04
N ARG A 108 -31.81 8.05 22.36
CA ARG A 108 -31.61 6.85 21.54
C ARG A 108 -32.34 5.64 22.13
N GLY A 109 -33.18 5.85 23.13
CA GLY A 109 -34.10 4.85 23.70
C GLY A 109 -33.70 4.29 25.06
N SER A 110 -32.46 4.47 25.51
CA SER A 110 -32.02 4.10 26.86
C SER A 110 -30.77 4.88 27.26
N PRO A 111 -30.48 5.06 28.57
CA PRO A 111 -29.28 5.75 29.04
C PRO A 111 -27.97 5.22 28.46
N ALA A 112 -27.82 3.89 28.31
CA ALA A 112 -26.64 3.30 27.68
C ALA A 112 -26.52 3.70 26.22
N LEU A 113 -27.61 3.68 25.46
CA LEU A 113 -27.61 4.08 24.06
C LEU A 113 -27.35 5.58 23.90
N ASP A 114 -27.89 6.42 24.78
CA ASP A 114 -27.69 7.88 24.81
C ASP A 114 -26.21 8.23 25.02
N ALA A 115 -25.48 7.41 25.79
CA ALA A 115 -24.04 7.53 26.00
C ALA A 115 -23.19 6.98 24.84
N GLY A 116 -23.80 6.26 23.90
CA GLY A 116 -23.12 5.65 22.76
C GLY A 116 -22.77 6.64 21.65
N ILE A 117 -21.77 6.29 20.85
CA ILE A 117 -21.31 7.06 19.70
C ILE A 117 -21.52 6.29 18.40
N ASP A 118 -21.93 6.99 17.35
CA ASP A 118 -22.03 6.39 16.02
C ASP A 118 -20.64 6.20 15.40
N LEU A 119 -20.43 5.03 14.81
CA LEU A 119 -19.22 4.71 14.06
C LEU A 119 -19.27 5.24 12.63
N ILE A 120 -20.48 5.52 12.13
CA ILE A 120 -20.73 6.01 10.78
C ILE A 120 -21.83 7.07 10.77
N PHE A 121 -21.83 7.92 9.74
CA PHE A 121 -22.85 8.93 9.51
C PHE A 121 -23.37 8.81 8.08
N GLY A 122 -24.64 8.44 7.94
CA GLY A 122 -25.34 8.45 6.67
C GLY A 122 -25.70 9.90 6.30
N ARG A 123 -25.35 10.33 5.09
CA ARG A 123 -25.60 11.68 4.62
C ARG A 123 -26.23 11.70 3.25
N THR A 124 -27.05 12.72 3.03
CA THR A 124 -27.66 13.03 1.74
C THR A 124 -27.19 14.39 1.28
N PHE A 125 -26.61 14.48 0.09
CA PHE A 125 -26.30 15.77 -0.53
C PHE A 125 -27.56 16.32 -1.21
N GLU A 126 -28.34 17.10 -0.46
CA GLU A 126 -29.55 17.72 -0.97
C GLU A 126 -29.28 18.58 -2.21
N GLY A 127 -30.13 18.43 -3.23
CA GLY A 127 -29.95 19.06 -4.55
C GLY A 127 -29.10 18.27 -5.54
N TRP A 128 -28.42 17.20 -5.14
CA TRP A 128 -27.69 16.30 -6.05
C TRP A 128 -28.53 15.10 -6.46
N SER A 129 -28.59 14.78 -7.76
CA SER A 129 -29.39 13.67 -8.31
C SER A 129 -28.56 12.53 -8.91
N GLY A 130 -27.23 12.62 -8.84
CA GLY A 130 -26.31 11.62 -9.38
C GLY A 130 -25.82 10.58 -8.36
N PRO A 131 -24.91 9.69 -8.79
CA PRO A 131 -24.15 8.83 -7.88
C PRO A 131 -23.51 9.65 -6.76
N GLY A 132 -23.50 9.10 -5.55
CA GLY A 132 -22.99 9.79 -4.36
C GLY A 132 -23.99 10.77 -3.73
N ARG A 133 -25.26 10.81 -4.16
CA ARG A 133 -26.31 11.55 -3.44
C ARG A 133 -26.39 11.11 -1.97
N THR A 134 -26.50 9.80 -1.76
CA THR A 134 -26.46 9.20 -0.42
C THR A 134 -25.12 8.52 -0.23
N TYR A 135 -24.46 8.80 0.89
CA TYR A 135 -23.14 8.26 1.21
C TYR A 135 -22.98 8.10 2.72
N PHE A 136 -21.91 7.42 3.12
CA PHE A 136 -21.56 7.22 4.52
C PHE A 136 -20.19 7.83 4.80
N GLU A 137 -20.08 8.53 5.92
CA GLU A 137 -18.83 8.98 6.49
C GLU A 137 -18.48 8.09 7.69
N ALA A 138 -17.21 7.78 7.90
CA ALA A 138 -16.75 7.14 9.13
C ALA A 138 -16.52 8.18 10.23
N ASN A 139 -16.67 7.76 11.49
CA ASN A 139 -16.41 8.61 12.66
C ASN A 139 -15.00 9.19 12.64
N GLN A 140 -14.89 10.52 12.80
CA GLN A 140 -13.62 11.24 12.64
C GLN A 140 -12.58 10.91 13.72
N GLU A 141 -13.02 10.61 14.95
CA GLU A 141 -12.09 10.16 16.00
C GLU A 141 -11.48 8.82 15.61
N TYR A 142 -12.33 7.87 15.18
CA TYR A 142 -11.89 6.56 14.70
C TYR A 142 -10.95 6.67 13.49
N THR A 143 -11.28 7.51 12.49
CA THR A 143 -10.43 7.64 11.30
C THR A 143 -9.06 8.22 11.61
N HIS A 144 -8.99 9.19 12.53
CA HIS A 144 -7.74 9.79 12.97
C HIS A 144 -6.88 8.82 13.78
N LEU A 145 -7.48 8.11 14.75
CA LEU A 145 -6.77 7.13 15.56
C LEU A 145 -6.27 5.94 14.74
N SER A 146 -7.05 5.53 13.73
CA SER A 146 -6.68 4.40 12.85
C SER A 146 -5.75 4.79 11.70
N GLY A 147 -5.60 6.10 11.43
CA GLY A 147 -4.80 6.63 10.32
C GLY A 147 -5.34 6.22 8.94
N ILE A 148 -6.65 6.14 8.79
CA ILE A 148 -7.32 5.66 7.57
C ILE A 148 -7.87 6.81 6.73
N HIS A 149 -7.80 6.66 5.41
CA HIS A 149 -8.16 7.69 4.45
C HIS A 149 -9.13 7.15 3.39
N TRP A 150 -10.14 7.93 3.03
CA TRP A 150 -11.09 7.55 1.97
C TRP A 150 -10.40 7.42 0.61
N ARG A 151 -10.63 6.29 -0.06
CA ARG A 151 -10.17 5.99 -1.43
C ARG A 151 -11.36 5.66 -2.31
N SER A 152 -11.73 6.58 -3.20
CA SER A 152 -12.89 6.42 -4.09
C SER A 152 -12.77 5.20 -5.00
N GLU A 153 -11.56 4.87 -5.47
CA GLU A 153 -11.31 3.73 -6.34
C GLU A 153 -11.51 2.39 -5.61
N ARG A 154 -11.40 2.40 -4.27
CA ARG A 154 -11.65 1.25 -3.40
C ARG A 154 -13.09 1.21 -2.90
N SER A 155 -13.74 2.37 -2.78
CA SER A 155 -14.98 2.56 -2.02
C SER A 155 -14.80 2.15 -0.57
N ALA A 156 -13.65 2.55 0.00
CA ALA A 156 -13.25 2.20 1.35
C ALA A 156 -12.37 3.27 1.99
N TYR A 157 -12.33 3.32 3.32
CA TYR A 157 -11.25 3.96 4.07
C TYR A 157 -10.10 2.98 4.24
N CYS A 158 -8.91 3.40 3.82
CA CYS A 158 -7.75 2.53 3.68
C CYS A 158 -6.52 3.10 4.40
N ARG A 159 -5.57 2.23 4.72
CA ARG A 159 -4.19 2.59 5.08
C ARG A 159 -3.21 1.62 4.42
N PHE A 160 -1.95 2.02 4.29
CA PHE A 160 -0.91 1.07 3.88
C PHE A 160 -0.57 0.15 5.05
N ASP A 161 -0.46 -1.14 4.77
CA ASP A 161 0.03 -2.13 5.73
C ASP A 161 1.57 -2.11 5.81
N ARG A 162 2.13 -2.99 6.66
CA ARG A 162 3.58 -3.15 6.82
C ARG A 162 4.30 -3.61 5.55
N ASN A 163 3.60 -4.17 4.58
CA ASN A 163 4.15 -4.60 3.30
C ASN A 163 4.02 -3.51 2.23
N GLY A 164 3.48 -2.34 2.57
CA GLY A 164 3.20 -1.26 1.63
C GLY A 164 1.99 -1.52 0.74
N ASP A 165 1.14 -2.50 1.06
CA ASP A 165 -0.10 -2.79 0.36
C ASP A 165 -1.27 -2.01 0.97
N LEU A 166 -2.21 -1.59 0.13
CA LEU A 166 -3.37 -0.83 0.59
C LEU A 166 -4.39 -1.80 1.20
N ALA A 167 -4.65 -1.66 2.50
CA ALA A 167 -5.65 -2.43 3.24
C ALA A 167 -6.96 -1.66 3.36
N ASP A 168 -8.08 -2.32 3.07
CA ASP A 168 -9.43 -1.77 3.23
C ASP A 168 -9.87 -1.99 4.69
N ILE A 169 -10.02 -0.92 5.46
CA ILE A 169 -10.34 -0.98 6.90
C ILE A 169 -11.83 -0.75 7.14
N VAL A 170 -12.43 0.17 6.38
CA VAL A 170 -13.88 0.39 6.36
C VAL A 170 -14.36 0.33 4.92
N SER A 171 -15.12 -0.69 4.56
CA SER A 171 -15.63 -0.89 3.20
C SER A 171 -17.08 -0.43 3.09
N ILE A 172 -17.41 0.25 1.98
CA ILE A 172 -18.73 0.83 1.75
C ILE A 172 -19.27 0.40 0.38
N THR A 173 -20.48 -0.15 0.39
CA THR A 173 -21.27 -0.41 -0.81
C THR A 173 -22.61 0.31 -0.70
N VAL A 174 -22.96 1.09 -1.73
CA VAL A 174 -24.29 1.70 -1.87
C VAL A 174 -24.80 1.38 -3.27
N GLU A 175 -25.71 0.41 -3.38
CA GLU A 175 -26.30 -0.04 -4.64
C GLU A 175 -27.79 0.25 -4.69
N HIS A 176 -28.22 1.16 -5.57
CA HIS A 176 -29.63 1.41 -5.84
C HIS A 176 -30.13 0.63 -7.07
N LYS A 177 -30.42 -0.66 -6.89
CA LYS A 177 -31.02 -1.51 -7.93
C LYS A 177 -32.46 -1.84 -7.53
N LYS A 178 -33.43 -1.67 -8.45
CA LYS A 178 -34.90 -1.84 -8.23
C LYS A 178 -35.34 -3.12 -7.49
N ARG A 179 -34.52 -4.17 -7.41
CA ARG A 179 -34.82 -5.43 -6.69
C ARG A 179 -33.76 -5.86 -5.67
N ASN A 180 -32.60 -5.19 -5.61
CA ASN A 180 -31.46 -5.51 -4.75
C ASN A 180 -30.86 -4.21 -4.20
N ASP A 181 -31.69 -3.33 -3.62
CA ASP A 181 -31.18 -2.11 -3.00
C ASP A 181 -30.39 -2.53 -1.75
N LEU A 182 -29.10 -2.21 -1.69
CA LEU A 182 -28.24 -2.56 -0.58
C LEU A 182 -27.31 -1.39 -0.25
N SER A 183 -27.41 -0.90 0.97
CA SER A 183 -26.37 -0.09 1.60
C SER A 183 -25.68 -0.94 2.65
N LEU A 184 -24.35 -1.09 2.57
CA LEU A 184 -23.55 -1.90 3.47
C LEU A 184 -22.29 -1.15 3.86
N VAL A 185 -22.03 -1.07 5.16
CA VAL A 185 -20.77 -0.61 5.73
C VAL A 185 -20.22 -1.69 6.65
N THR A 186 -18.98 -2.12 6.39
CA THR A 186 -18.29 -3.10 7.21
C THR A 186 -16.93 -2.57 7.67
N PHE A 187 -16.50 -3.04 8.83
CA PHE A 187 -15.22 -2.68 9.43
C PHE A 187 -14.39 -3.96 9.65
N SER A 188 -13.08 -3.86 9.42
CA SER A 188 -12.11 -4.84 9.90
C SER A 188 -12.18 -4.93 11.43
N TRP A 189 -12.38 -6.14 11.96
CA TRP A 189 -12.52 -6.36 13.40
C TRP A 189 -11.23 -6.02 14.14
N SER A 190 -10.06 -6.38 13.61
CA SER A 190 -8.78 -6.10 14.30
C SER A 190 -8.56 -4.61 14.56
N ASP A 191 -8.93 -3.76 13.60
CA ASP A 191 -8.76 -2.32 13.70
C ASP A 191 -9.86 -1.68 14.55
N LEU A 192 -11.10 -2.17 14.44
CA LEU A 192 -12.20 -1.70 15.28
C LEU A 192 -12.03 -2.10 16.75
N GLU A 193 -11.59 -3.32 17.02
CA GLU A 193 -11.35 -3.83 18.37
C GLU A 193 -10.30 -3.00 19.11
N GLU A 194 -9.26 -2.55 18.42
CA GLU A 194 -8.26 -1.64 18.98
C GLU A 194 -8.88 -0.35 19.51
N TYR A 195 -9.75 0.27 18.71
CA TYR A 195 -10.48 1.46 19.11
C TYR A 195 -11.43 1.18 20.28
N LEU A 196 -12.26 0.15 20.18
CA LEU A 196 -13.26 -0.18 21.20
C LEU A 196 -12.59 -0.50 22.55
N ALA A 197 -11.56 -1.34 22.56
CA ALA A 197 -10.90 -1.76 23.80
C ALA A 197 -10.22 -0.58 24.51
N ILE A 198 -9.49 0.25 23.75
CA ILE A 198 -8.73 1.38 24.32
C ILE A 198 -9.68 2.48 24.80
N ALA A 199 -10.76 2.75 24.07
CA ALA A 199 -11.74 3.76 24.43
C ALA A 199 -12.75 3.29 25.50
N GLY A 200 -12.71 2.01 25.91
CA GLY A 200 -13.63 1.46 26.91
C GLY A 200 -15.05 1.23 26.37
N TYR A 201 -15.18 1.01 25.07
CA TYR A 201 -16.45 0.76 24.40
C TYR A 201 -16.71 -0.72 24.15
N VAL A 202 -17.99 -1.04 24.00
CA VAL A 202 -18.53 -2.32 23.52
C VAL A 202 -19.34 -2.03 22.27
N LEU A 203 -19.26 -2.90 21.26
CA LEU A 203 -20.06 -2.76 20.05
C LEU A 203 -21.47 -3.29 20.33
N VAL A 204 -22.48 -2.43 20.19
CA VAL A 204 -23.89 -2.80 20.31
C VAL A 204 -24.54 -2.67 18.94
N ARG A 205 -25.15 -3.76 18.47
CA ARG A 205 -25.72 -3.91 17.15
C ARG A 205 -27.21 -4.17 17.23
N MET A 206 -28.02 -3.24 16.74
CA MET A 206 -29.45 -3.46 16.53
C MET A 206 -29.68 -4.08 15.16
N PHE A 207 -30.63 -5.01 15.09
CA PHE A 207 -31.11 -5.57 13.83
C PHE A 207 -32.65 -5.58 13.80
N ASP A 208 -33.21 -5.42 12.60
CA ASP A 208 -34.63 -5.49 12.31
C ASP A 208 -34.83 -6.22 10.98
N PHE A 209 -35.46 -7.39 11.04
CA PHE A 209 -35.81 -8.20 9.88
C PHE A 209 -37.32 -8.19 9.73
N THR A 210 -37.84 -7.41 8.79
CA THR A 210 -39.27 -7.33 8.51
C THR A 210 -39.57 -8.12 7.24
N LEU A 211 -39.98 -9.38 7.40
CA LEU A 211 -40.07 -10.37 6.32
C LEU A 211 -41.54 -10.56 5.88
N LEU A 212 -41.88 -10.15 4.65
CA LEU A 212 -43.24 -10.24 4.11
C LEU A 212 -43.27 -10.36 2.57
N ARG A 213 -44.46 -10.60 2.01
CA ARG A 213 -44.74 -10.32 0.60
C ARG A 213 -45.42 -8.97 0.45
N TYR A 214 -44.73 -8.01 -0.17
CA TYR A 214 -45.29 -6.69 -0.47
C TYR A 214 -46.61 -6.82 -1.26
N GLY A 215 -47.63 -6.06 -0.82
CA GLY A 215 -48.98 -6.09 -1.39
C GLY A 215 -49.94 -7.14 -0.80
N GLY A 216 -49.44 -8.07 0.02
CA GLY A 216 -50.24 -9.12 0.67
C GLY A 216 -50.49 -8.92 2.17
N PHE A 217 -49.98 -7.85 2.77
CA PHE A 217 -50.01 -7.59 4.21
C PHE A 217 -50.70 -6.25 4.50
N SER A 218 -51.71 -6.26 5.36
CA SER A 218 -52.55 -5.09 5.67
C SER A 218 -52.32 -4.50 7.08
N GLY A 219 -51.52 -5.15 7.92
CA GLY A 219 -51.20 -4.66 9.27
C GLY A 219 -50.93 -5.77 10.28
N TRP A 220 -50.31 -5.39 11.39
CA TRP A 220 -50.04 -6.27 12.52
C TRP A 220 -51.32 -6.44 13.36
N SER A 221 -51.61 -7.67 13.76
CA SER A 221 -52.67 -7.97 14.72
C SER A 221 -52.35 -7.40 16.10
N ASP A 222 -53.37 -7.13 16.92
CA ASP A 222 -53.16 -6.84 18.35
C ASP A 222 -52.66 -8.09 19.07
N GLY A 223 -51.73 -7.92 20.01
CA GLY A 223 -51.20 -9.01 20.82
C GLY A 223 -49.73 -8.84 21.19
N PRO A 224 -49.26 -9.55 22.22
CA PRO A 224 -47.90 -9.42 22.72
C PRO A 224 -46.86 -9.89 21.70
N GLU A 225 -45.67 -9.30 21.77
CA GLU A 225 -44.48 -9.78 21.07
C GLU A 225 -43.86 -10.93 21.87
N GLU A 226 -43.26 -11.90 21.18
CA GLU A 226 -42.44 -12.92 21.84
C GLU A 226 -41.04 -12.36 22.05
N VAL A 227 -40.58 -12.30 23.30
CA VAL A 227 -39.20 -11.92 23.63
C VAL A 227 -38.37 -13.19 23.80
N VAL A 228 -37.33 -13.33 22.99
CA VAL A 228 -36.41 -14.46 23.00
C VAL A 228 -35.03 -13.97 23.42
N ARG A 229 -34.48 -14.61 24.46
CA ARG A 229 -33.11 -14.42 24.92
C ARG A 229 -32.27 -15.63 24.51
N VAL A 230 -31.41 -15.44 23.51
CA VAL A 230 -30.50 -16.49 23.01
C VAL A 230 -29.28 -16.60 23.93
N SER A 231 -28.77 -15.46 24.39
CA SER A 231 -27.72 -15.35 25.41
C SER A 231 -27.82 -14.00 26.14
N ASP A 232 -26.89 -13.71 27.04
CA ASP A 232 -26.77 -12.38 27.68
C ASP A 232 -26.48 -11.27 26.67
N ASP A 233 -25.91 -11.64 25.53
CA ASP A 233 -25.42 -10.73 24.50
C ASP A 233 -26.25 -10.80 23.22
N PHE A 234 -27.34 -11.56 23.21
CA PHE A 234 -28.17 -11.69 22.03
C PHE A 234 -29.63 -11.92 22.42
N LEU A 235 -30.44 -10.90 22.17
CA LEU A 235 -31.87 -10.93 22.46
C LEU A 235 -32.67 -10.27 21.35
N TYR A 236 -33.91 -10.71 21.16
CA TYR A 236 -34.81 -10.10 20.21
C TYR A 236 -36.26 -10.27 20.62
N ARG A 237 -37.09 -9.39 20.07
CA ARG A 237 -38.54 -9.55 20.03
C ARG A 237 -38.96 -9.98 18.63
N GLN A 238 -39.92 -10.88 18.57
CA GLN A 238 -40.49 -11.37 17.33
C GLN A 238 -42.01 -11.30 17.38
N LYS A 239 -42.60 -10.96 16.25
CA LYS A 239 -44.02 -11.18 15.99
C LYS A 239 -44.18 -11.81 14.64
N ALA A 240 -44.88 -12.93 14.60
CA ALA A 240 -45.14 -13.67 13.37
C ALA A 240 -46.63 -13.97 13.25
N GLN A 241 -47.18 -13.70 12.07
CA GLN A 241 -48.56 -14.04 11.72
C GLN A 241 -48.61 -14.55 10.28
N ALA A 242 -49.78 -14.95 9.81
CA ALA A 242 -49.94 -15.42 8.44
C ALA A 242 -49.45 -14.36 7.44
N GLY A 243 -48.46 -14.72 6.61
CA GLY A 243 -47.96 -13.87 5.53
C GLY A 243 -46.85 -12.87 5.90
N ALA A 244 -46.52 -12.69 7.18
CA ALA A 244 -45.46 -11.75 7.59
C ALA A 244 -44.93 -12.01 9.01
N ALA A 245 -43.69 -11.63 9.25
CA ALA A 245 -43.14 -11.52 10.59
C ALA A 245 -42.09 -10.40 10.66
N TYR A 246 -41.93 -9.78 11.83
CA TYR A 246 -40.74 -9.00 12.13
C TYR A 246 -39.97 -9.61 13.29
N THR A 247 -38.64 -9.50 13.21
CA THR A 247 -37.70 -9.89 14.26
C THR A 247 -36.77 -8.71 14.49
N ARG A 248 -36.89 -8.06 15.65
CA ARG A 248 -36.07 -6.90 16.01
C ARG A 248 -35.35 -7.17 17.32
N GLY A 249 -34.05 -6.96 17.34
CA GLY A 249 -33.25 -7.28 18.52
C GLY A 249 -31.93 -6.56 18.59
N VAL A 250 -31.16 -6.94 19.59
CA VAL A 250 -29.84 -6.39 19.87
C VAL A 250 -28.85 -7.54 20.09
N GLN A 251 -27.66 -7.35 19.54
CA GLN A 251 -26.50 -8.18 19.78
C GLN A 251 -25.34 -7.34 20.31
N ILE A 252 -24.66 -7.84 21.33
CA ILE A 252 -23.52 -7.18 21.96
C ILE A 252 -22.24 -7.95 21.60
N ILE A 253 -21.23 -7.23 21.09
CA ILE A 253 -19.94 -7.79 20.68
C ILE A 253 -18.86 -7.09 21.50
N ARG A 254 -18.21 -7.85 22.39
CA ARG A 254 -17.19 -7.32 23.30
C ARG A 254 -15.79 -7.46 22.71
N PRO A 255 -14.98 -6.38 22.77
CA PRO A 255 -13.56 -6.51 22.46
C PRO A 255 -12.85 -7.31 23.54
N ARG A 256 -11.64 -7.77 23.25
CA ARG A 256 -10.68 -8.19 24.28
C ARG A 256 -10.38 -7.03 25.23
N ASP A 257 -9.84 -7.37 26.40
CA ASP A 257 -9.49 -6.36 27.39
C ASP A 257 -8.42 -5.39 26.87
N ALA A 258 -8.48 -4.15 27.36
CA ALA A 258 -7.61 -3.08 26.93
C ALA A 258 -6.11 -3.39 27.09
N ARG A 259 -5.73 -4.21 28.09
CA ARG A 259 -4.33 -4.58 28.32
C ARG A 259 -3.83 -5.52 27.23
N THR A 260 -4.56 -6.59 26.94
CA THR A 260 -4.23 -7.54 25.86
C THR A 260 -4.14 -6.83 24.51
N VAL A 261 -5.04 -5.89 24.24
CA VAL A 261 -5.02 -5.10 22.99
C VAL A 261 -3.87 -4.10 22.97
N SER A 262 -3.57 -3.44 24.10
CA SER A 262 -2.47 -2.49 24.21
C SER A 262 -1.10 -3.13 23.98
N GLU A 263 -0.90 -4.39 24.39
CA GLU A 263 0.34 -5.14 24.09
C GLU A 263 0.54 -5.31 22.57
N ASN A 264 -0.54 -5.55 21.82
CA ASN A 264 -0.48 -5.63 20.35
C ASN A 264 -0.24 -4.26 19.69
N VAL A 265 -0.91 -3.22 20.17
CA VAL A 265 -0.75 -1.85 19.64
C VAL A 265 0.65 -1.31 19.93
N SER A 266 1.12 -1.44 21.16
CA SER A 266 2.48 -1.03 21.55
C SER A 266 3.55 -1.78 20.77
N GLY A 267 3.35 -3.07 20.50
CA GLY A 267 4.22 -3.85 19.62
C GLY A 267 4.35 -3.29 18.19
N ARG A 268 3.28 -2.68 17.64
CA ARG A 268 3.33 -2.00 16.34
C ARG A 268 4.02 -0.64 16.41
N TRP A 269 3.79 0.13 17.48
CA TRP A 269 4.32 1.49 17.63
C TRP A 269 5.80 1.50 18.02
N PHE A 270 6.20 0.62 18.93
CA PHE A 270 7.55 0.56 19.48
C PHE A 270 8.38 -0.62 18.93
N GLY A 271 7.83 -1.37 17.97
CA GLY A 271 8.53 -2.43 17.25
C GLY A 271 8.76 -3.71 18.06
N SER A 272 8.09 -3.89 19.20
CA SER A 272 8.31 -4.99 20.15
C SER A 272 7.32 -6.16 20.03
N SER A 273 6.45 -6.19 19.03
CA SER A 273 5.59 -7.38 18.82
C SER A 273 6.47 -8.60 18.55
N GLU A 274 6.07 -9.80 19.02
CA GLU A 274 6.64 -11.08 18.57
C GLU A 274 6.67 -11.09 17.03
N ARG A 275 7.83 -10.74 16.47
CA ARG A 275 8.07 -10.80 15.03
C ARG A 275 8.66 -12.17 14.78
N ASP A 276 8.09 -12.87 13.81
CA ASP A 276 8.79 -14.02 13.27
C ASP A 276 10.11 -13.55 12.64
N TYR A 277 11.20 -14.21 13.02
CA TYR A 277 12.54 -13.93 12.52
C TYR A 277 13.04 -15.08 11.66
N VAL A 278 13.71 -14.73 10.57
CA VAL A 278 14.30 -15.71 9.65
C VAL A 278 15.80 -15.78 9.89
N SER A 279 16.38 -16.98 9.85
CA SER A 279 17.83 -17.14 9.89
C SER A 279 18.42 -17.19 8.48
N PHE A 280 19.61 -16.67 8.28
CA PHE A 280 20.31 -16.62 7.00
C PHE A 280 21.70 -17.25 7.11
N ILE A 281 22.13 -17.96 6.06
CA ILE A 281 23.53 -18.31 5.85
C ILE A 281 24.29 -17.00 5.64
N ALA A 282 25.18 -16.69 6.57
CA ALA A 282 25.90 -15.43 6.64
C ALA A 282 27.36 -15.66 7.05
N GLN A 283 28.20 -14.70 6.69
CA GLN A 283 29.59 -14.66 7.16
C GLN A 283 29.62 -14.04 8.55
N ASP A 284 29.78 -14.87 9.58
CA ASP A 284 30.01 -14.43 10.95
C ASP A 284 31.41 -13.80 11.02
N TRP A 285 31.49 -12.48 10.88
CA TRP A 285 32.76 -11.77 10.96
C TRP A 285 33.38 -11.81 12.33
N ARG A 286 32.57 -11.95 13.38
CA ARG A 286 33.08 -11.98 14.74
C ARG A 286 33.86 -13.27 14.99
N ASN A 287 33.24 -14.39 14.63
CA ASN A 287 33.78 -15.73 14.90
C ASN A 287 34.51 -16.33 13.69
N ASN A 288 34.65 -15.56 12.60
CA ASN A 288 35.32 -15.92 11.36
C ASN A 288 34.87 -17.27 10.76
N LYS A 289 33.56 -17.46 10.64
CA LYS A 289 32.95 -18.69 10.11
C LYS A 289 31.72 -18.39 9.26
N ILE A 290 31.35 -19.33 8.38
CA ILE A 290 30.03 -19.32 7.75
C ILE A 290 29.06 -20.00 8.73
N ALA A 291 27.98 -19.31 9.09
CA ALA A 291 26.99 -19.82 10.03
C ALA A 291 25.58 -19.39 9.62
N GLU A 292 24.58 -20.09 10.15
CA GLU A 292 23.21 -19.63 10.08
C GLU A 292 22.95 -18.65 11.24
N ILE A 293 22.60 -17.41 10.91
CA ILE A 293 22.42 -16.30 11.85
C ILE A 293 20.97 -15.82 11.77
N SER A 294 20.28 -15.80 12.91
CA SER A 294 18.90 -15.27 13.02
C SER A 294 18.86 -13.74 12.91
N THR A 295 17.82 -13.21 12.28
CA THR A 295 17.51 -11.78 12.33
C THR A 295 16.92 -11.31 13.65
N ASP A 296 16.65 -12.21 14.60
CA ASP A 296 16.20 -11.85 15.95
C ASP A 296 17.22 -10.89 16.62
N PRO A 297 16.81 -9.72 17.13
CA PRO A 297 17.63 -8.85 17.96
C PRO A 297 18.42 -9.56 19.05
N ALA A 298 17.82 -10.56 19.70
CA ALA A 298 18.44 -11.30 20.79
C ALA A 298 19.50 -12.33 20.31
N ALA A 299 19.61 -12.58 19.01
CA ALA A 299 20.53 -13.58 18.45
C ALA A 299 21.86 -12.99 17.93
N THR A 300 22.04 -11.66 18.00
CA THR A 300 23.23 -10.96 17.53
C THR A 300 23.71 -9.94 18.56
N THR A 301 24.95 -9.49 18.45
CA THR A 301 25.49 -8.39 19.26
C THR A 301 25.96 -7.23 18.37
N ASN A 302 26.05 -6.03 18.94
CA ASN A 302 26.75 -4.90 18.32
C ASN A 302 28.21 -4.83 18.83
N TYR A 303 29.01 -3.95 18.22
CA TYR A 303 30.43 -3.75 18.55
C TYR A 303 30.67 -3.20 19.97
N PHE A 304 29.68 -2.57 20.60
CA PHE A 304 29.80 -1.96 21.93
C PHE A 304 29.52 -2.97 23.06
N GLU A 305 28.70 -3.98 22.79
CA GLU A 305 28.22 -4.96 23.78
C GLU A 305 28.83 -6.36 23.61
N ALA A 306 29.69 -6.54 22.61
CA ALA A 306 30.25 -7.84 22.26
C ALA A 306 31.11 -8.50 23.36
N GLY A 307 31.71 -7.71 24.25
CA GLY A 307 32.68 -8.22 25.25
C GLY A 307 32.14 -9.27 26.23
N GLY A 308 30.82 -9.40 26.38
CA GLY A 308 30.17 -10.31 27.36
C GLY A 308 29.48 -11.55 26.79
N ASN A 309 29.56 -11.82 25.48
CA ASN A 309 28.88 -12.95 24.83
C ASN A 309 29.71 -13.44 23.62
N ASP A 310 29.31 -14.49 22.90
CA ASP A 310 29.96 -14.97 21.65
C ASP A 310 29.05 -14.84 20.40
N MET A 311 27.98 -14.03 20.50
CA MET A 311 27.01 -13.86 19.44
C MET A 311 27.63 -13.21 18.19
N PRO A 312 27.18 -13.54 16.97
CA PRO A 312 27.62 -12.89 15.75
C PRO A 312 27.38 -11.38 15.79
N TYR A 313 28.21 -10.61 15.08
CA TYR A 313 27.91 -9.19 14.89
C TYR A 313 26.64 -9.02 14.07
N GLU A 314 25.79 -8.07 14.44
CA GLU A 314 24.58 -7.73 13.69
C GLU A 314 24.88 -7.17 12.28
N LEU A 315 26.11 -6.69 12.08
CA LEU A 315 26.66 -6.27 10.77
C LEU A 315 27.30 -7.42 10.00
N SER A 316 27.15 -8.68 10.43
CA SER A 316 27.55 -9.84 9.63
C SER A 316 26.74 -9.87 8.32
N PRO A 317 27.39 -10.02 7.15
CA PRO A 317 26.68 -10.01 5.86
C PRO A 317 26.12 -11.39 5.50
N ALA A 318 24.86 -11.40 5.06
CA ALA A 318 24.24 -12.53 4.36
C ALA A 318 24.34 -12.31 2.84
N PHE A 319 24.49 -13.39 2.08
CA PHE A 319 24.68 -13.34 0.63
C PHE A 319 23.51 -14.01 -0.10
N PHE A 320 23.22 -13.50 -1.30
CA PHE A 320 22.02 -13.82 -2.04
C PHE A 320 22.33 -13.86 -3.54
N ARG A 321 21.61 -14.75 -4.24
CA ARG A 321 21.58 -14.71 -5.70
C ARG A 321 20.96 -13.39 -6.20
N PRO A 322 21.45 -12.81 -7.31
CA PRO A 322 21.05 -11.48 -7.78
C PRO A 322 19.54 -11.34 -8.08
N GLU A 323 18.86 -12.44 -8.38
CA GLU A 323 17.41 -12.47 -8.66
C GLU A 323 16.54 -12.03 -7.48
N VAL A 324 17.10 -11.97 -6.26
CA VAL A 324 16.40 -11.41 -5.08
C VAL A 324 15.88 -10.00 -5.33
N LEU A 325 16.57 -9.23 -6.18
CA LEU A 325 16.21 -7.84 -6.51
C LEU A 325 15.20 -7.72 -7.64
N SER A 326 14.93 -8.79 -8.40
CA SER A 326 14.06 -8.74 -9.58
C SER A 326 12.64 -8.29 -9.22
N LYS A 327 12.09 -8.78 -8.10
CA LYS A 327 10.78 -8.38 -7.57
C LYS A 327 10.66 -6.86 -7.44
N TYR A 328 11.66 -6.22 -6.83
CA TYR A 328 11.64 -4.79 -6.53
C TYR A 328 11.85 -3.92 -7.77
N LYS A 329 12.60 -4.42 -8.76
CA LYS A 329 12.80 -3.72 -10.04
C LYS A 329 11.58 -3.78 -10.96
N THR A 330 10.76 -4.82 -10.84
CA THR A 330 9.56 -5.01 -11.67
C THR A 330 8.40 -4.15 -11.20
N ASP A 331 8.13 -4.09 -9.89
CA ASP A 331 7.00 -3.31 -9.34
C ASP A 331 7.44 -1.91 -8.89
N ARG A 332 7.63 -1.02 -9.88
CA ARG A 332 8.11 0.36 -9.69
C ARG A 332 7.07 1.31 -9.08
N GLU A 333 5.81 0.90 -8.98
CA GLU A 333 4.76 1.68 -8.28
C GLU A 333 4.77 1.44 -6.77
N LYS A 334 5.37 0.32 -6.35
CA LYS A 334 5.49 -0.07 -4.95
C LYS A 334 6.89 0.12 -4.39
N TYR A 335 7.92 -0.14 -5.19
CA TYR A 335 9.31 -0.09 -4.74
C TYR A 335 10.15 0.92 -5.51
N THR A 336 11.03 1.59 -4.77
CA THR A 336 12.12 2.39 -5.33
C THR A 336 13.44 1.71 -4.99
N VAL A 337 14.21 1.37 -6.01
CA VAL A 337 15.54 0.74 -5.85
C VAL A 337 16.59 1.81 -6.07
N HIS A 338 17.30 2.19 -5.01
CA HIS A 338 18.43 3.09 -5.06
C HIS A 338 19.73 2.31 -5.27
N GLU A 339 20.88 2.99 -5.16
CA GLU A 339 22.17 2.34 -5.38
C GLU A 339 22.49 1.27 -4.32
N ARG A 340 22.09 1.50 -3.06
CA ARG A 340 22.33 0.59 -1.93
C ARG A 340 21.13 0.40 -1.00
N ASP A 341 19.99 1.00 -1.35
CA ASP A 341 18.80 0.97 -0.51
C ASP A 341 17.57 0.58 -1.35
N ILE A 342 16.60 -0.08 -0.73
CA ILE A 342 15.31 -0.42 -1.33
C ILE A 342 14.22 0.15 -0.44
N ASP A 343 13.43 1.05 -0.99
CA ASP A 343 12.27 1.62 -0.32
C ASP A 343 10.99 0.96 -0.80
N CYS A 344 10.13 0.57 0.14
CA CYS A 344 8.74 0.21 -0.15
C CYS A 344 7.83 1.35 0.29
N ARG A 345 7.56 2.28 -0.63
CA ARG A 345 6.84 3.54 -0.34
C ARG A 345 7.39 4.20 0.93
N THR A 346 6.60 4.28 1.98
CA THR A 346 7.00 4.79 3.30
C THR A 346 6.93 3.71 4.39
N SER A 347 6.70 2.45 4.01
CA SER A 347 6.42 1.36 4.94
C SER A 347 7.69 0.73 5.51
N TRP A 348 8.73 0.55 4.69
CA TRP A 348 10.03 0.04 5.13
C TRP A 348 11.15 0.40 4.13
N THR A 349 12.38 0.40 4.63
CA THR A 349 13.61 0.56 3.84
C THR A 349 14.59 -0.56 4.18
N LEU A 350 15.07 -1.29 3.17
CA LEU A 350 16.28 -2.09 3.32
C LEU A 350 17.49 -1.21 3.03
N ARG A 351 18.42 -1.12 3.99
CA ARG A 351 19.59 -0.27 3.85
C ARG A 351 20.86 -1.04 3.56
N GLY A 352 21.79 -0.40 2.87
CA GLY A 352 23.19 -0.80 2.79
C GLY A 352 23.43 -2.14 2.08
N TYR A 353 22.51 -2.61 1.24
CA TYR A 353 22.82 -3.75 0.37
C TYR A 353 23.84 -3.32 -0.70
N ASP A 354 24.59 -4.27 -1.26
CA ASP A 354 25.46 -4.01 -2.42
C ASP A 354 25.72 -5.32 -3.18
N VAL A 355 26.39 -5.23 -4.33
CA VAL A 355 26.80 -6.39 -5.14
C VAL A 355 28.31 -6.58 -5.04
N ASN A 356 28.76 -7.79 -4.72
CA ASN A 356 30.19 -8.11 -4.63
C ASN A 356 30.81 -8.52 -5.98
N ASP A 357 32.12 -8.76 -6.00
CA ASP A 357 32.88 -9.13 -7.20
C ASP A 357 32.45 -10.47 -7.81
N ALA A 358 31.78 -11.33 -7.04
CA ALA A 358 31.21 -12.58 -7.53
C ALA A 358 29.78 -12.41 -8.08
N GLY A 359 29.26 -11.19 -8.14
CA GLY A 359 27.89 -10.90 -8.60
C GLY A 359 26.80 -11.26 -7.59
N GLN A 360 27.17 -11.54 -6.32
CA GLN A 360 26.21 -11.81 -5.27
C GLN A 360 25.73 -10.50 -4.65
N VAL A 361 24.43 -10.42 -4.39
CA VAL A 361 23.87 -9.36 -3.55
C VAL A 361 24.17 -9.73 -2.10
N PHE A 362 24.61 -8.79 -1.28
CA PHE A 362 24.69 -8.98 0.16
C PHE A 362 23.95 -7.88 0.90
N ALA A 363 23.50 -8.22 2.12
CA ALA A 363 22.88 -7.29 3.06
C ALA A 363 23.25 -7.70 4.49
N TYR A 364 23.25 -6.73 5.41
CA TYR A 364 23.58 -6.98 6.81
C TYR A 364 22.38 -7.52 7.59
N ILE A 365 22.63 -8.43 8.54
CA ILE A 365 21.57 -9.06 9.36
C ILE A 365 20.69 -8.00 10.07
N CYS A 366 21.29 -6.94 10.59
CA CYS A 366 20.56 -5.85 11.25
C CYS A 366 19.58 -5.11 10.33
N TYR A 367 19.88 -4.99 9.03
CA TYR A 367 18.97 -4.35 8.07
C TYR A 367 17.94 -5.34 7.53
N LEU A 368 18.29 -6.60 7.34
CA LEU A 368 17.33 -7.67 7.01
C LEU A 368 16.28 -7.86 8.10
N ARG A 369 16.66 -7.69 9.37
CA ARG A 369 15.74 -7.66 10.53
C ARG A 369 14.62 -6.63 10.41
N ASN A 370 14.89 -5.49 9.77
CA ASN A 370 13.92 -4.41 9.65
C ASN A 370 12.86 -4.67 8.57
N LEU A 371 13.07 -5.68 7.73
CA LEU A 371 12.10 -6.09 6.72
C LEU A 371 10.88 -6.77 7.36
N PRO A 372 9.68 -6.60 6.77
CA PRO A 372 8.52 -7.42 7.09
C PRO A 372 8.84 -8.91 6.93
N PHE A 373 8.19 -9.77 7.71
CA PHE A 373 8.47 -11.21 7.71
C PHE A 373 8.39 -11.85 6.32
N ASN A 374 7.37 -11.49 5.52
CA ASN A 374 7.23 -11.99 4.15
C ASN A 374 8.39 -11.56 3.24
N GLU A 375 8.95 -10.37 3.47
CA GLU A 375 10.15 -9.93 2.76
C GLU A 375 11.39 -10.70 3.25
N GLN A 376 11.53 -10.95 4.55
CA GLN A 376 12.61 -11.82 5.04
C GLN A 376 12.56 -13.23 4.42
N LEU A 377 11.37 -13.81 4.30
CA LEU A 377 11.16 -15.09 3.62
C LEU A 377 11.53 -15.03 2.12
N HIS A 378 11.16 -13.95 1.43
CA HIS A 378 11.58 -13.71 0.05
C HIS A 378 13.10 -13.73 -0.06
N TRP A 379 13.80 -12.93 0.74
CA TRP A 379 15.26 -12.91 0.78
C TRP A 379 15.87 -14.28 1.11
N LYS A 380 15.28 -15.03 2.06
CA LYS A 380 15.76 -16.36 2.45
C LYS A 380 15.71 -17.36 1.30
N SER A 381 14.72 -17.26 0.41
CA SER A 381 14.63 -18.14 -0.77
C SER A 381 15.80 -17.97 -1.77
N PHE A 382 16.48 -16.83 -1.74
CA PHE A 382 17.66 -16.52 -2.56
C PHE A 382 18.99 -16.61 -1.81
N ASN A 383 18.96 -16.90 -0.51
CA ASN A 383 20.15 -16.93 0.33
C ASN A 383 21.10 -18.08 -0.08
N GLU A 384 22.39 -17.77 -0.18
CA GLU A 384 23.44 -18.72 -0.54
C GLU A 384 24.76 -18.42 0.21
N PRO A 385 25.70 -19.38 0.30
CA PRO A 385 27.00 -19.13 0.90
C PRO A 385 27.81 -18.03 0.17
N PRO A 386 28.69 -17.30 0.86
CA PRO A 386 29.58 -16.32 0.22
C PRO A 386 30.53 -16.99 -0.78
N LYS A 387 30.62 -16.41 -1.97
CA LYS A 387 31.61 -16.73 -3.03
C LYS A 387 32.74 -15.71 -3.08
N ALA A 388 32.51 -14.51 -2.54
CA ALA A 388 33.48 -13.44 -2.35
C ALA A 388 33.15 -12.64 -1.08
N SER A 389 34.02 -11.72 -0.67
CA SER A 389 33.75 -10.76 0.41
C SER A 389 32.64 -9.78 0.03
N ILE A 390 32.32 -8.84 0.94
CA ILE A 390 31.54 -7.65 0.56
C ILE A 390 32.29 -6.80 -0.47
N SER A 391 31.58 -5.90 -1.14
CA SER A 391 32.18 -4.99 -2.12
C SER A 391 33.22 -4.07 -1.44
N GLU A 392 34.27 -3.70 -2.19
CA GLU A 392 35.30 -2.78 -1.70
C GLU A 392 34.68 -1.45 -1.25
N ARG A 393 33.72 -0.94 -2.03
CA ARG A 393 32.95 0.26 -1.69
C ARG A 393 32.25 0.14 -0.35
N ALA A 394 31.52 -0.95 -0.10
CA ALA A 394 30.81 -1.12 1.15
C ALA A 394 31.79 -1.23 2.33
N TYR A 395 32.93 -1.90 2.14
CA TYR A 395 33.96 -1.97 3.17
C TYR A 395 34.49 -0.58 3.55
N ILE A 396 34.79 0.26 2.56
CA ILE A 396 35.27 1.64 2.77
C ILE A 396 34.18 2.49 3.45
N ASN A 397 32.97 2.50 2.91
CA ASN A 397 31.90 3.37 3.41
C ASN A 397 31.40 2.94 4.80
N ASP A 398 31.14 1.65 4.98
CA ASP A 398 30.39 1.16 6.14
C ASP A 398 31.31 0.90 7.35
N PHE A 399 32.60 0.62 7.13
CA PHE A 399 33.55 0.27 8.20
C PHE A 399 34.68 1.26 8.38
N LYS A 400 35.20 1.86 7.30
CA LYS A 400 36.23 2.92 7.43
C LYS A 400 35.62 4.31 7.65
N GLY A 401 34.33 4.49 7.29
CA GLY A 401 33.69 5.80 7.33
C GLY A 401 34.30 6.79 6.33
N GLU A 402 34.93 6.29 5.27
CA GLU A 402 35.59 7.07 4.24
C GLU A 402 34.69 7.20 3.02
N TYR A 403 34.83 8.29 2.26
CA TYR A 403 34.21 8.37 0.93
C TYR A 403 35.05 7.59 -0.08
N VAL A 404 34.40 6.79 -0.92
CA VAL A 404 35.08 6.15 -2.05
C VAL A 404 35.65 7.21 -2.99
N THR A 405 36.94 7.09 -3.32
CA THR A 405 37.65 8.01 -4.22
C THR A 405 37.37 7.74 -5.70
N PHE A 406 36.87 6.55 -6.05
CA PHE A 406 36.37 6.22 -7.38
C PHE A 406 34.86 6.42 -7.46
N ARG A 407 34.38 7.16 -8.47
CA ARG A 407 32.96 7.19 -8.80
C ARG A 407 32.68 6.13 -9.85
N HIS A 408 31.68 5.29 -9.61
CA HIS A 408 31.18 4.41 -10.65
C HIS A 408 30.65 5.25 -11.83
N PRO A 409 30.84 4.82 -13.09
CA PRO A 409 30.46 5.60 -14.26
C PRO A 409 29.00 6.07 -14.28
N ARG A 410 28.06 5.27 -13.72
CA ARG A 410 26.67 5.69 -13.52
C ARG A 410 26.55 6.88 -12.57
N ALA A 411 27.13 6.80 -11.38
CA ALA A 411 27.08 7.86 -10.39
C ALA A 411 27.68 9.16 -10.93
N GLU A 412 28.71 9.05 -11.77
CA GLU A 412 29.27 10.18 -12.48
C GLU A 412 28.33 10.75 -13.56
N THR A 413 27.66 9.89 -14.34
CA THR A 413 26.62 10.31 -15.29
C THR A 413 25.55 11.13 -14.57
N LEU A 414 25.01 10.61 -13.46
CA LEU A 414 24.00 11.29 -12.65
C LEU A 414 24.51 12.63 -12.10
N SER A 415 25.75 12.67 -11.63
CA SER A 415 26.35 13.91 -11.11
C SER A 415 26.49 14.98 -12.18
N ILE A 416 26.82 14.63 -13.43
CA ILE A 416 26.89 15.60 -14.54
C ILE A 416 25.50 16.15 -14.83
N LEU A 417 24.49 15.27 -14.96
CA LEU A 417 23.12 15.68 -15.26
C LEU A 417 22.49 16.51 -14.14
N ALA A 418 22.79 16.19 -12.88
CA ALA A 418 22.37 16.99 -11.73
C ALA A 418 22.94 18.42 -11.80
N ARG A 419 24.24 18.56 -12.13
CA ARG A 419 24.84 19.89 -12.32
C ARG A 419 24.19 20.67 -13.46
N TRP A 420 23.88 20.02 -14.58
CA TRP A 420 23.21 20.66 -15.72
C TRP A 420 21.82 21.16 -15.34
N ARG A 421 21.09 20.38 -14.54
CA ARG A 421 19.79 20.79 -13.97
C ARG A 421 19.94 21.99 -13.04
N GLU A 422 20.84 21.92 -12.06
CA GLU A 422 21.09 22.99 -11.08
C GLU A 422 21.56 24.29 -11.75
N SER A 423 22.32 24.18 -12.83
CA SER A 423 22.82 25.32 -13.60
C SER A 423 21.83 25.84 -14.64
N GLU A 424 20.65 25.21 -14.76
CA GLU A 424 19.60 25.53 -15.74
C GLU A 424 20.13 25.74 -17.17
N VAL A 425 20.96 24.80 -17.66
CA VAL A 425 21.57 24.93 -18.98
C VAL A 425 20.51 24.98 -20.08
N GLY A 426 20.54 26.01 -20.94
CA GLY A 426 19.49 26.25 -21.92
C GLY A 426 19.36 25.22 -23.05
N TRP A 427 20.26 24.23 -23.11
CA TRP A 427 20.33 23.20 -24.15
C TRP A 427 19.94 21.79 -23.67
N TRP A 428 19.66 21.61 -22.38
CA TRP A 428 19.22 20.33 -21.82
C TRP A 428 18.28 20.52 -20.62
N THR A 429 17.28 19.65 -20.49
CA THR A 429 16.32 19.64 -19.38
C THR A 429 16.00 18.21 -18.98
N LEU A 430 15.91 17.96 -17.66
CA LEU A 430 15.41 16.70 -17.14
C LEU A 430 13.90 16.61 -17.39
N ARG A 431 13.45 15.63 -18.19
CA ARG A 431 12.03 15.49 -18.56
C ARG A 431 11.20 14.66 -17.59
N ASP A 432 11.84 13.77 -16.85
CA ASP A 432 11.22 12.84 -15.91
C ASP A 432 12.20 12.65 -14.75
N GLU A 433 11.82 13.12 -13.57
CA GLU A 433 12.68 13.10 -12.37
C GLU A 433 12.91 11.66 -11.89
N ASP A 434 11.94 10.77 -12.09
CA ASP A 434 12.03 9.36 -11.68
C ASP A 434 13.15 8.62 -12.42
N LEU A 435 13.63 9.13 -13.57
CA LEU A 435 14.70 8.49 -14.34
C LEU A 435 16.05 8.49 -13.60
N LEU A 436 16.28 9.42 -12.68
CA LEU A 436 17.49 9.44 -11.86
C LEU A 436 17.57 8.19 -10.97
N ASP A 437 16.43 7.77 -10.42
CA ASP A 437 16.32 6.57 -9.61
C ASP A 437 16.14 5.30 -10.45
N ARG A 438 15.43 5.36 -11.58
CA ARG A 438 15.10 4.17 -12.40
C ARG A 438 16.23 3.68 -13.30
N ALA A 439 17.15 4.53 -13.74
CA ALA A 439 18.24 4.18 -14.65
C ALA A 439 19.36 3.40 -13.94
N ASN A 440 19.01 2.26 -13.32
CA ASN A 440 19.90 1.38 -12.58
C ASN A 440 20.55 0.33 -13.46
N PRO A 441 21.77 -0.15 -13.12
CA PRO A 441 22.38 -1.26 -13.84
C PRO A 441 21.53 -2.53 -13.69
N PRO A 442 21.53 -3.42 -14.71
CA PRO A 442 20.99 -4.75 -14.55
C PRO A 442 21.83 -5.53 -13.55
N ILE A 443 21.18 -6.33 -12.70
CA ILE A 443 21.86 -7.12 -11.66
C ILE A 443 21.77 -8.62 -11.98
N SER A 444 20.73 -9.08 -12.69
CA SER A 444 20.62 -10.46 -13.14
C SER A 444 21.16 -10.66 -14.57
N SER A 445 21.16 -11.92 -15.02
CA SER A 445 21.41 -12.29 -16.42
C SER A 445 20.17 -12.15 -17.32
N SER A 446 19.12 -11.45 -16.88
CA SER A 446 17.92 -11.22 -17.67
C SER A 446 18.16 -10.21 -18.79
N LYS A 447 17.90 -10.64 -20.04
CA LYS A 447 17.93 -9.76 -21.22
C LYS A 447 16.91 -8.62 -21.09
N ASP A 448 15.72 -8.92 -20.58
CA ASP A 448 14.65 -7.92 -20.49
C ASP A 448 14.98 -6.85 -19.46
N GLU A 449 15.54 -7.23 -18.30
CA GLU A 449 16.04 -6.27 -17.30
C GLU A 449 17.11 -5.35 -17.90
N TRP A 450 18.05 -5.91 -18.65
CA TRP A 450 19.07 -5.13 -19.34
C TRP A 450 18.48 -4.19 -20.39
N ALA A 451 17.53 -4.65 -21.21
CA ALA A 451 16.88 -3.84 -22.23
C ALA A 451 16.08 -2.68 -21.63
N GLU A 452 15.41 -2.89 -20.50
CA GLU A 452 14.75 -1.84 -19.71
C GLU A 452 15.76 -0.82 -19.19
N ALA A 453 16.86 -1.28 -18.57
CA ALA A 453 17.91 -0.40 -18.06
C ALA A 453 18.49 0.51 -19.16
N ILE A 454 18.74 -0.04 -20.35
CA ILE A 454 19.22 0.73 -21.52
C ILE A 454 18.18 1.76 -21.98
N MET A 455 16.89 1.40 -21.96
CA MET A 455 15.83 2.34 -22.33
C MET A 455 15.75 3.51 -21.35
N ASP A 456 15.77 3.24 -20.05
CA ASP A 456 15.74 4.28 -19.01
C ASP A 456 17.00 5.17 -19.09
N LEU A 457 18.17 4.57 -19.28
CA LEU A 457 19.43 5.31 -19.48
C LEU A 457 19.37 6.19 -20.73
N SER A 458 18.90 5.67 -21.87
CA SER A 458 18.75 6.45 -23.11
C SER A 458 17.78 7.62 -22.94
N LYS A 459 16.64 7.41 -22.29
CA LYS A 459 15.69 8.48 -21.98
C LYS A 459 16.36 9.58 -21.15
N LEU A 460 17.06 9.17 -20.10
CA LEU A 460 17.73 10.08 -19.18
C LEU A 460 18.78 10.95 -19.88
N VAL A 461 19.62 10.35 -20.73
CA VAL A 461 20.78 11.05 -21.32
C VAL A 461 20.50 11.70 -22.67
N VAL A 462 19.55 11.19 -23.47
CA VAL A 462 19.32 11.69 -24.84
C VAL A 462 18.07 12.56 -24.98
N GLU A 463 16.97 12.22 -24.30
CA GLU A 463 15.68 12.91 -24.55
C GLU A 463 15.63 14.32 -23.96
N GLY A 464 16.46 14.61 -22.96
CA GLY A 464 16.55 15.93 -22.34
C GLY A 464 17.10 17.04 -23.25
N PHE A 465 17.80 16.72 -24.33
CA PHE A 465 18.38 17.74 -25.21
C PHE A 465 17.34 18.52 -26.01
N ASP A 466 17.43 19.85 -25.97
CA ASP A 466 16.57 20.73 -26.78
C ASP A 466 17.16 20.99 -28.17
N THR A 467 16.58 20.36 -29.18
CA THR A 467 16.96 20.57 -30.58
C THR A 467 16.83 22.01 -31.05
N LYS A 468 15.91 22.83 -30.50
CA LYS A 468 15.78 24.23 -30.91
C LYS A 468 16.97 25.05 -30.44
N SER A 469 17.35 24.94 -29.17
CA SER A 469 18.56 25.55 -28.62
C SER A 469 19.82 25.12 -29.35
N LEU A 470 19.98 23.83 -29.65
CA LEU A 470 21.16 23.32 -30.38
C LEU A 470 21.25 23.89 -31.81
N ARG A 471 20.13 23.96 -32.54
CA ARG A 471 20.08 24.57 -33.88
C ARG A 471 20.42 26.06 -33.84
N SER A 472 19.88 26.79 -32.86
CA SER A 472 20.21 28.20 -32.66
C SER A 472 21.70 28.41 -32.36
N ALA A 473 22.34 27.49 -31.63
CA ALA A 473 23.79 27.54 -31.40
C ALA A 473 24.59 27.34 -32.70
N LEU A 474 24.18 26.41 -33.57
CA LEU A 474 24.81 26.18 -34.89
C LEU A 474 24.61 27.37 -35.84
N ASP A 475 23.42 27.98 -35.85
CA ASP A 475 23.12 29.17 -36.66
C ASP A 475 24.08 30.33 -36.32
N LYS A 476 24.39 30.54 -35.02
CA LYS A 476 25.31 31.60 -34.56
C LYS A 476 26.74 31.44 -35.06
N VAL A 477 27.16 30.20 -35.34
CA VAL A 477 28.50 29.87 -35.83
C VAL A 477 28.51 29.54 -37.33
N SER A 478 27.36 29.71 -38.01
CA SER A 478 27.19 29.44 -39.44
C SER A 478 27.55 28.02 -39.88
N GLU A 479 27.40 27.04 -38.98
CA GLU A 479 27.65 25.62 -39.28
C GLU A 479 26.38 24.99 -39.88
N PRO A 480 26.45 24.37 -41.08
CA PRO A 480 25.28 23.83 -41.75
C PRO A 480 24.73 22.57 -41.05
N TYR A 481 23.39 22.47 -41.01
CA TYR A 481 22.67 21.28 -40.54
C TYR A 481 21.39 21.04 -41.37
N THR A 482 20.84 19.83 -41.34
CA THR A 482 19.55 19.49 -41.98
C THR A 482 18.42 19.40 -40.95
N ARG A 483 17.17 19.52 -41.41
CA ARG A 483 16.00 19.49 -40.49
C ARG A 483 15.76 18.10 -39.88
N GLU A 484 16.26 17.06 -40.54
CA GLU A 484 16.15 15.65 -40.15
C GLU A 484 17.19 15.28 -39.09
N GLU A 485 18.27 16.06 -38.95
CA GLU A 485 19.28 15.86 -37.92
C GLU A 485 18.69 16.08 -36.51
N LYS A 486 18.85 15.04 -35.67
CA LYS A 486 18.39 14.97 -34.28
C LYS A 486 19.49 15.40 -33.30
N SER A 487 19.15 15.48 -32.02
CA SER A 487 20.01 15.99 -30.94
C SER A 487 21.46 15.50 -30.98
N ILE A 488 21.70 14.19 -31.09
CA ILE A 488 23.08 13.63 -31.09
C ILE A 488 23.91 14.16 -32.27
N ALA A 489 23.34 14.21 -33.49
CA ALA A 489 24.06 14.69 -34.67
C ALA A 489 24.38 16.20 -34.57
N LEU A 490 23.46 16.97 -34.01
CA LEU A 490 23.67 18.41 -33.77
C LEU A 490 24.75 18.65 -32.70
N LEU A 491 24.78 17.83 -31.64
CA LEU A 491 25.81 17.88 -30.60
C LEU A 491 27.19 17.53 -31.16
N GLU A 492 27.30 16.48 -31.98
CA GLU A 492 28.57 16.09 -32.63
C GLU A 492 29.17 17.26 -33.43
N LYS A 493 28.36 18.00 -34.19
CA LYS A 493 28.78 19.22 -34.90
C LYS A 493 29.27 20.30 -33.94
N LEU A 494 28.50 20.61 -32.89
CA LEU A 494 28.87 21.64 -31.90
C LEU A 494 30.18 21.29 -31.16
N VAL A 495 30.37 20.03 -30.79
CA VAL A 495 31.59 19.56 -30.13
C VAL A 495 32.78 19.55 -31.11
N ALA A 496 32.56 19.22 -32.39
CA ALA A 496 33.61 19.25 -33.41
C ALA A 496 34.18 20.67 -33.61
N LEU A 497 33.34 21.70 -33.58
CA LEU A 497 33.77 23.10 -33.71
C LEU A 497 34.72 23.56 -32.59
N LYS A 498 34.70 22.90 -31.44
CA LYS A 498 35.55 23.19 -30.27
C LYS A 498 36.70 22.20 -30.11
N SER A 499 36.77 21.18 -30.97
CA SER A 499 37.81 20.15 -30.88
C SER A 499 39.11 20.66 -31.52
N PRO A 500 40.27 20.57 -30.83
CA PRO A 500 41.55 21.10 -31.33
C PRO A 500 42.00 20.52 -32.68
N ASP A 501 41.57 19.29 -32.98
CA ASP A 501 42.07 18.51 -34.11
C ASP A 501 41.25 18.71 -35.41
N GLY A 502 40.18 19.51 -35.37
CA GLY A 502 39.34 19.84 -36.54
C GLY A 502 38.66 18.63 -37.21
N GLY A 503 38.68 17.46 -36.56
CA GLY A 503 38.11 16.21 -37.06
C GLY A 503 36.62 16.03 -36.74
N SER A 504 35.99 15.10 -37.46
CA SER A 504 34.64 14.63 -37.14
C SER A 504 34.62 14.05 -35.72
N VAL A 505 33.65 14.49 -34.91
CA VAL A 505 33.46 13.98 -33.55
C VAL A 505 32.30 13.00 -33.54
N LEU A 506 32.53 11.81 -32.98
CA LEU A 506 31.50 10.84 -32.68
C LEU A 506 31.26 10.79 -31.17
N LEU A 507 30.00 10.91 -30.75
CA LEU A 507 29.59 10.73 -29.36
C LEU A 507 29.21 9.25 -29.16
N GLU A 508 30.23 8.40 -29.00
CA GLU A 508 30.13 6.94 -29.06
C GLU A 508 29.13 6.38 -28.03
N GLY A 509 29.15 6.88 -26.80
CA GLY A 509 28.26 6.44 -25.73
C GLY A 509 26.80 6.78 -26.02
N LEU A 510 26.52 8.03 -26.43
CA LEU A 510 25.16 8.46 -26.79
C LEU A 510 24.64 7.73 -28.03
N ARG A 511 25.48 7.50 -29.03
CA ARG A 511 25.13 6.72 -30.23
C ARG A 511 24.84 5.26 -29.88
N ALA A 512 25.69 4.64 -29.06
CA ALA A 512 25.54 3.25 -28.65
C ALA A 512 24.25 3.02 -27.85
N VAL A 513 23.99 3.83 -26.80
CA VAL A 513 22.79 3.66 -25.97
C VAL A 513 21.50 3.86 -26.79
N GLN A 514 21.49 4.82 -27.72
CA GLN A 514 20.35 5.08 -28.59
C GLN A 514 20.15 3.95 -29.62
N TYR A 515 21.24 3.42 -30.17
CA TYR A 515 21.19 2.29 -31.11
C TYR A 515 20.62 1.05 -30.44
N ILE A 516 21.16 0.65 -29.28
CA ILE A 516 20.71 -0.53 -28.53
C ILE A 516 19.23 -0.39 -28.14
N ARG A 517 18.82 0.77 -27.62
CA ARG A 517 17.40 1.04 -27.31
C ARG A 517 16.49 0.78 -28.52
N SER A 518 16.87 1.28 -29.70
CA SER A 518 16.04 1.17 -30.91
C SER A 518 15.90 -0.27 -31.41
N LYS A 519 16.95 -1.09 -31.26
CA LYS A 519 17.01 -2.45 -31.82
C LYS A 519 16.55 -3.53 -30.86
N VAL A 520 16.86 -3.42 -29.57
CA VAL A 520 16.63 -4.50 -28.59
C VAL A 520 15.21 -4.49 -28.02
N LYS A 521 14.68 -3.32 -27.66
CA LYS A 521 13.31 -3.22 -27.09
C LYS A 521 12.26 -2.82 -28.13
N GLY A 522 12.61 -1.96 -29.08
CA GLY A 522 11.69 -1.56 -30.15
C GLY A 522 11.38 -2.68 -31.16
N HIS A 523 12.31 -3.62 -31.37
CA HIS A 523 12.27 -4.66 -32.40
C HIS A 523 12.78 -6.02 -31.84
N SER A 524 12.26 -6.41 -30.67
CA SER A 524 12.77 -7.51 -29.81
C SER A 524 12.87 -8.90 -30.47
N GLY A 525 12.21 -9.12 -31.60
CA GLY A 525 12.27 -10.35 -32.40
C GLY A 525 13.20 -10.33 -33.62
N SER A 526 13.87 -9.21 -33.92
CA SER A 526 14.74 -9.08 -35.10
C SER A 526 16.04 -9.89 -34.96
N SER A 527 16.60 -10.36 -36.08
CA SER A 527 17.90 -11.04 -36.13
C SER A 527 19.03 -10.13 -35.62
N GLU A 528 18.96 -8.83 -35.94
CA GLU A 528 19.90 -7.81 -35.51
C GLU A 528 19.88 -7.62 -33.98
N GLY A 529 18.69 -7.56 -33.36
CA GLY A 529 18.58 -7.47 -31.90
C GLY A 529 19.14 -8.70 -31.17
N LYS A 530 19.03 -9.90 -31.76
CA LYS A 530 19.65 -11.13 -31.21
C LYS A 530 21.18 -11.10 -31.33
N ALA A 531 21.72 -10.58 -32.43
CA ALA A 531 23.16 -10.44 -32.61
C ALA A 531 23.77 -9.50 -31.57
N ILE A 532 23.14 -8.34 -31.32
CA ILE A 532 23.59 -7.37 -30.30
C ILE A 532 23.67 -8.03 -28.92
N VAL A 533 22.65 -8.81 -28.53
CA VAL A 533 22.64 -9.52 -27.25
C VAL A 533 23.83 -10.48 -27.12
N GLN A 534 24.10 -11.24 -28.19
CA GLN A 534 25.19 -12.20 -28.21
C GLN A 534 26.55 -11.51 -28.15
N ASP A 535 26.73 -10.42 -28.91
CA ASP A 535 27.97 -9.63 -28.92
C ASP A 535 28.25 -9.02 -27.56
N VAL A 536 27.23 -8.49 -26.89
CA VAL A 536 27.34 -7.92 -25.54
C VAL A 536 27.87 -8.96 -24.55
N LEU A 537 27.28 -10.16 -24.53
CA LEU A 537 27.73 -11.23 -23.64
C LEU A 537 29.13 -11.75 -24.01
N THR A 538 29.46 -11.78 -25.30
CA THR A 538 30.77 -12.26 -25.77
C THR A 538 31.90 -11.28 -25.42
N GLN A 539 31.66 -9.97 -25.56
CA GLN A 539 32.66 -8.93 -25.35
C GLN A 539 32.81 -8.53 -23.87
N HIS A 540 31.71 -8.51 -23.12
CA HIS A 540 31.70 -7.98 -21.75
C HIS A 540 31.43 -9.03 -20.67
N GLY A 541 31.05 -10.25 -21.05
CA GLY A 541 30.74 -11.35 -20.13
C GLY A 541 29.37 -11.22 -19.45
N THR A 542 29.01 -10.03 -18.97
CA THR A 542 27.73 -9.76 -18.29
C THR A 542 27.06 -8.48 -18.78
N TYR A 543 25.74 -8.39 -18.63
CA TYR A 543 25.00 -7.16 -18.93
C TYR A 543 25.34 -6.01 -17.98
N ALA A 544 25.65 -6.31 -16.73
CA ALA A 544 26.07 -5.32 -15.73
C ALA A 544 27.35 -4.61 -16.19
N GLU A 545 28.33 -5.38 -16.67
CA GLU A 545 29.62 -4.83 -17.04
C GLU A 545 29.60 -4.10 -18.39
N HIS A 546 28.77 -4.57 -19.33
CA HIS A 546 28.46 -3.77 -20.51
C HIS A 546 27.76 -2.44 -20.14
N PHE A 547 26.78 -2.45 -19.24
CA PHE A 547 26.10 -1.23 -18.79
C PHE A 547 27.08 -0.24 -18.15
N LYS A 548 27.99 -0.72 -17.30
CA LYS A 548 29.04 0.10 -16.68
C LYS A 548 29.98 0.72 -17.71
N GLN A 549 30.43 -0.06 -18.71
CA GLN A 549 31.28 0.46 -19.79
C GLN A 549 30.53 1.49 -20.64
N LEU A 550 29.26 1.25 -20.94
CA LEU A 550 28.43 2.20 -21.66
C LEU A 550 28.26 3.52 -20.89
N CYS A 551 28.05 3.47 -19.57
CA CYS A 551 28.05 4.66 -18.73
C CYS A 551 29.41 5.40 -18.78
N ALA A 552 30.54 4.69 -18.86
CA ALA A 552 31.85 5.34 -18.95
C ALA A 552 32.02 6.11 -20.27
N LEU A 553 31.57 5.53 -21.39
CA LEU A 553 31.53 6.22 -22.69
C LEU A 553 30.60 7.44 -22.65
N ILE A 554 29.42 7.30 -22.03
CA ILE A 554 28.49 8.41 -21.85
C ILE A 554 29.12 9.52 -21.01
N VAL A 555 29.79 9.23 -19.90
CA VAL A 555 30.50 10.23 -19.09
C VAL A 555 31.50 11.02 -19.93
N TYR A 556 32.25 10.33 -20.80
CA TYR A 556 33.17 10.98 -21.72
C TYR A 556 32.45 11.93 -22.69
N ASP A 557 31.35 11.47 -23.30
CA ASP A 557 30.53 12.28 -24.19
C ASP A 557 29.95 13.52 -23.48
N LEU A 558 29.36 13.32 -22.29
CA LEU A 558 28.74 14.40 -21.52
C LEU A 558 29.78 15.46 -21.12
N ARG A 559 30.99 15.06 -20.71
CA ARG A 559 32.08 16.02 -20.40
C ARG A 559 32.51 16.83 -21.63
N ARG A 560 32.55 16.21 -22.81
CA ARG A 560 32.85 16.93 -24.06
C ARG A 560 31.76 17.92 -24.44
N ILE A 561 30.49 17.56 -24.24
CA ILE A 561 29.35 18.44 -24.43
C ILE A 561 29.42 19.62 -23.44
N GLU A 562 29.63 19.33 -22.16
CA GLU A 562 29.78 20.34 -21.11
C GLU A 562 30.90 21.33 -21.46
N SER A 563 32.07 20.85 -21.90
CA SER A 563 33.18 21.71 -22.32
C SER A 563 32.92 22.52 -23.61
N ALA A 564 32.04 22.06 -24.49
CA ALA A 564 31.77 22.73 -25.77
C ALA A 564 30.64 23.78 -25.67
N LEU A 565 29.72 23.59 -24.72
CA LEU A 565 28.49 24.38 -24.59
C LEU A 565 28.40 25.20 -23.29
N SER A 566 29.34 25.02 -22.36
CA SER A 566 29.61 25.97 -21.27
C SER A 566 30.49 27.10 -21.77
#